data_AF-A0A1F8MI85-F1
#
_entry.id   AF-A0A1F8MI85-F1
#
_cell.length_a   1.000
_cell.length_b   1.000
_cell.length_c   1.000
_cell.angle_alpha   90.00
_cell.angle_beta   90.00
_cell.angle_gamma   90.00
#
_symmetry.space_group_name_H-M   'P 1'
#
loop_
_entity.id
_entity.type
_entity.pdbx_description
1 polymer ?
#
loop_
_entity_poly.entity_id
_entity_poly.type
_entity_poly.pdbx_seq_one_letter_code
_entity_poly.pdbx_strand_id
1 'polypeptide(L)'
;MTPMITLLGLGPGNPAQLTLEAMQLLESIPEIYLRTSQHLTVESFPTTLQVHSFDDLYETLQSFDAVYAQLIDQIIQLAKRPQGVVYAVPGHPYVAEATCPEIARRARLEGIPVRVIEGLSFIEPTFTALAIDPLPHLAIVDALALADAHVPPFPSDAPALIAQIYSRAVANEVKLTLMEIYPDEHPTRMVHAAGTNQELVEELPLHAIDQSQAIGLLTSLFLPPLVKGSSFETFHELIAHLRAPDGCPWDREQTHQSLRNNLLEETYEALEALDADDADHMREEFGDLMLQIILHSQIASEYGEFNIAQVFTGIYEKIIRRHPHVFGDLKVEGVKHVLQNWEKLKAAERDEDSKENRGKGKGLLDGVALALPALSQAEEIQRRAARVGFDWPDVLGVVDKIDEECHELLRADDIASRADELGDLLFSVVNLARHYEIDAESALRETNSRFRKRFAHIESSARASGKTVNELSLDEMERYWQEAKKL
;
A
#
# COMPACT_ATOMS: atom_id res chain seq x y z
N MET A 1 -23.49 46.37 -11.76
CA MET A 1 -23.26 45.23 -10.87
C MET A 1 -21.76 45.07 -10.71
N THR A 2 -21.28 44.63 -9.55
CA THR A 2 -19.86 44.25 -9.41
C THR A 2 -19.61 43.05 -10.33
N PRO A 3 -18.56 43.05 -11.16
CA PRO A 3 -18.18 41.89 -11.97
C PRO A 3 -18.08 40.64 -11.09
N MET A 4 -18.64 39.53 -11.53
CA MET A 4 -18.60 38.25 -10.80
C MET A 4 -18.50 37.07 -11.75
N ILE A 5 -18.07 35.94 -11.19
CA ILE A 5 -18.10 34.63 -11.86
C ILE A 5 -19.31 33.87 -11.32
N THR A 6 -20.16 33.38 -12.23
CA THR A 6 -21.17 32.38 -11.88
C THR A 6 -20.75 31.04 -12.44
N LEU A 7 -20.53 30.05 -11.57
CA LEU A 7 -20.28 28.66 -11.93
C LEU A 7 -21.63 27.92 -11.92
N LEU A 8 -22.02 27.34 -13.05
CA LEU A 8 -23.35 26.75 -13.24
C LEU A 8 -23.24 25.25 -13.55
N GLY A 9 -23.93 24.42 -12.78
CA GLY A 9 -24.10 22.99 -13.09
C GLY A 9 -25.26 22.74 -14.04
N LEU A 10 -25.02 22.01 -15.14
CA LEU A 10 -26.05 21.70 -16.15
C LEU A 10 -26.78 20.37 -15.91
N GLY A 11 -26.45 19.63 -14.85
CA GLY A 11 -27.03 18.31 -14.62
C GLY A 11 -26.39 17.22 -15.50
N PRO A 12 -26.85 15.95 -15.41
CA PRO A 12 -26.25 14.82 -16.12
C PRO A 12 -26.65 14.70 -17.61
N GLY A 13 -27.58 15.54 -18.08
CA GLY A 13 -27.95 15.61 -19.50
C GLY A 13 -29.45 15.80 -19.76
N ASN A 14 -30.33 15.40 -18.85
CA ASN A 14 -31.77 15.61 -19.03
C ASN A 14 -32.16 17.06 -18.66
N PRO A 15 -32.74 17.86 -19.58
CA PRO A 15 -33.17 19.23 -19.29
C PRO A 15 -34.12 19.36 -18.10
N ALA A 16 -34.95 18.34 -17.85
CA ALA A 16 -35.89 18.33 -16.73
C ALA A 16 -35.20 18.23 -15.35
N GLN A 17 -33.91 17.92 -15.32
CA GLN A 17 -33.09 17.85 -14.11
C GLN A 17 -32.27 19.13 -13.87
N LEU A 18 -32.39 20.14 -14.74
CA LEU A 18 -31.88 21.47 -14.41
C LEU A 18 -32.56 21.99 -13.16
N THR A 19 -31.79 22.57 -12.25
CA THR A 19 -32.37 23.20 -11.07
C THR A 19 -33.21 24.39 -11.48
N LEU A 20 -34.24 24.70 -10.68
CA LEU A 20 -35.08 25.88 -10.94
C LEU A 20 -34.25 27.16 -11.00
N GLU A 21 -33.20 27.26 -10.17
CA GLU A 21 -32.28 28.39 -10.16
C GLU A 21 -31.44 28.46 -11.46
N ALA A 22 -30.95 27.32 -11.96
CA ALA A 22 -30.24 27.24 -13.24
C ALA A 22 -31.14 27.72 -14.39
N MET A 23 -32.38 27.24 -14.47
CA MET A 23 -33.33 27.64 -15.50
C MET A 23 -33.61 29.15 -15.47
N GLN A 24 -33.88 29.71 -14.28
CA GLN A 24 -34.11 31.15 -14.11
C GLN A 24 -32.90 31.98 -14.51
N LEU A 25 -31.68 31.51 -14.23
CA LEU A 25 -30.47 32.20 -14.67
C LEU A 25 -30.39 32.19 -16.21
N LEU A 26 -30.55 31.03 -16.85
CA LEU A 26 -30.45 30.87 -18.31
C LEU A 26 -31.44 31.78 -19.06
N GLU A 27 -32.62 32.02 -18.51
CA GLU A 27 -33.62 32.95 -19.08
C GLU A 27 -33.23 34.44 -18.91
N SER A 28 -32.38 34.77 -17.94
CA SER A 28 -32.09 36.15 -17.55
C SER A 28 -30.79 36.73 -18.13
N ILE A 29 -29.87 35.87 -18.57
CA ILE A 29 -28.52 36.27 -19.00
C ILE A 29 -28.43 36.41 -20.53
N PRO A 30 -27.54 37.29 -21.04
CA PRO A 30 -27.38 37.48 -22.47
C PRO A 30 -26.40 36.49 -23.12
N GLU A 31 -25.40 36.00 -22.37
CA GLU A 31 -24.34 35.11 -22.86
C GLU A 31 -23.96 34.07 -21.80
N ILE A 32 -23.49 32.91 -22.25
CA ILE A 32 -22.98 31.82 -21.42
C ILE A 32 -21.74 31.19 -22.07
N TYR A 33 -20.78 30.75 -21.24
CA TYR A 33 -19.58 30.04 -21.66
C TYR A 33 -19.65 28.61 -21.15
N LEU A 34 -19.55 27.63 -22.05
CA LEU A 34 -19.68 26.21 -21.74
C LEU A 34 -18.31 25.55 -21.77
N ARG A 35 -18.05 24.64 -20.83
CA ARG A 35 -16.91 23.73 -20.97
C ARG A 35 -16.95 22.97 -22.28
N THR A 36 -18.14 22.48 -22.63
CA THR A 36 -18.41 21.81 -23.90
C THR A 36 -19.84 22.08 -24.37
N SER A 37 -20.01 22.27 -25.68
CA SER A 37 -21.34 22.41 -26.31
C SER A 37 -22.03 21.07 -26.56
N GLN A 38 -21.33 19.94 -26.38
CA GLN A 38 -21.85 18.59 -26.62
C GLN A 38 -22.86 18.12 -25.56
N HIS A 39 -23.19 18.97 -24.58
CA HIS A 39 -24.08 18.61 -23.50
C HIS A 39 -25.55 18.64 -23.94
N LEU A 40 -26.31 17.57 -23.66
CA LEU A 40 -27.69 17.39 -24.12
C LEU A 40 -28.65 18.52 -23.71
N THR A 41 -28.39 19.21 -22.60
CA THR A 41 -29.25 20.34 -22.16
C THR A 41 -29.10 21.59 -23.01
N VAL A 42 -28.04 21.73 -23.79
CA VAL A 42 -27.81 22.92 -24.63
C VAL A 42 -28.91 23.09 -25.67
N GLU A 43 -29.47 21.99 -26.18
CA GLU A 43 -30.60 22.02 -27.12
C GLU A 43 -31.87 22.66 -26.53
N SER A 44 -31.98 22.70 -25.21
CA SER A 44 -33.13 23.27 -24.50
C SER A 44 -32.95 24.74 -24.10
N PHE A 45 -31.79 25.35 -24.39
CA PHE A 45 -31.52 26.72 -23.99
C PHE A 45 -32.40 27.74 -24.73
N PRO A 46 -32.68 28.91 -24.11
CA PRO A 46 -33.42 29.97 -24.79
C PRO A 46 -32.73 30.39 -26.09
N THR A 47 -33.50 30.52 -27.18
CA THR A 47 -32.97 30.92 -28.49
C THR A 47 -32.33 32.31 -28.51
N THR A 48 -32.61 33.14 -27.50
CA THR A 48 -32.02 34.47 -27.30
C THR A 48 -30.66 34.43 -26.59
N LEU A 49 -30.27 33.30 -26.01
CA LEU A 49 -29.04 33.15 -25.25
C LEU A 49 -27.86 32.94 -26.20
N GLN A 50 -26.84 33.79 -26.10
CA GLN A 50 -25.60 33.60 -26.85
C GLN A 50 -24.73 32.54 -26.18
N VAL A 51 -24.49 31.43 -26.87
CA VAL A 51 -23.71 30.30 -26.36
C VAL A 51 -22.29 30.33 -26.92
N HIS A 52 -21.30 30.32 -26.03
CA HIS A 52 -19.89 30.13 -26.33
C HIS A 52 -19.43 28.78 -25.74
N SER A 53 -18.48 28.10 -26.37
CA SER A 53 -17.86 26.89 -25.81
C SER A 53 -16.34 26.91 -25.94
N PHE A 54 -15.68 26.07 -25.15
CA PHE A 54 -14.24 25.87 -25.20
C PHE A 54 -13.85 24.59 -25.98
N ASP A 55 -14.75 24.03 -26.79
CA ASP A 55 -14.50 22.79 -27.54
C ASP A 55 -13.24 22.91 -28.44
N ASP A 56 -13.02 24.07 -29.06
CA ASP A 56 -11.83 24.36 -29.88
C ASP A 56 -10.49 24.16 -29.13
N LEU A 57 -10.46 24.38 -27.81
CA LEU A 57 -9.24 24.16 -27.01
C LEU A 57 -8.88 22.67 -26.95
N TYR A 58 -9.89 21.80 -26.85
CA TYR A 58 -9.70 20.35 -26.82
C TYR A 58 -9.22 19.80 -28.17
N GLU A 59 -9.55 20.47 -29.28
CA GLU A 59 -9.09 20.09 -30.62
C GLU A 59 -7.66 20.56 -30.92
N THR A 60 -7.25 21.68 -30.31
CA THR A 60 -5.99 22.36 -30.67
C THR A 60 -4.81 22.04 -29.74
N LEU A 61 -5.08 21.65 -28.49
CA LEU A 61 -4.06 21.39 -27.48
C LEU A 61 -3.81 19.89 -27.27
N GLN A 62 -2.59 19.53 -26.90
CA GLN A 62 -2.14 18.14 -26.81
C GLN A 62 -2.38 17.46 -25.45
N SER A 63 -2.82 18.21 -24.42
CA SER A 63 -3.05 17.66 -23.07
C SER A 63 -4.21 18.35 -22.36
N PHE A 64 -4.95 17.59 -21.53
CA PHE A 64 -6.04 18.11 -20.73
C PHE A 64 -5.59 19.22 -19.76
N ASP A 65 -4.40 19.10 -19.17
CA ASP A 65 -3.85 20.12 -18.28
C ASP A 65 -3.66 21.46 -18.99
N ALA A 66 -3.14 21.44 -20.24
CA ALA A 66 -3.00 22.65 -21.03
C ALA A 66 -4.36 23.25 -21.41
N VAL A 67 -5.34 22.41 -21.76
CA VAL A 67 -6.72 22.82 -22.03
C VAL A 67 -7.32 23.52 -20.81
N TYR A 68 -7.24 22.89 -19.65
CA TYR A 68 -7.78 23.42 -18.41
C TYR A 68 -7.09 24.72 -18.02
N ALA A 69 -5.76 24.79 -18.06
CA ALA A 69 -5.03 26.01 -17.73
C ALA A 69 -5.47 27.20 -18.60
N GLN A 70 -5.55 27.00 -19.92
CA GLN A 70 -5.96 28.06 -20.86
C GLN A 70 -7.44 28.44 -20.72
N LEU A 71 -8.33 27.47 -20.49
CA LEU A 71 -9.74 27.71 -20.21
C LEU A 71 -9.90 28.57 -18.95
N ILE A 72 -9.23 28.19 -17.86
CA ILE A 72 -9.29 28.89 -16.56
C ILE A 72 -8.81 30.33 -16.73
N ASP A 73 -7.69 30.54 -17.43
CA ASP A 73 -7.19 31.89 -17.72
C ASP A 73 -8.21 32.74 -18.48
N GLN A 74 -8.87 32.17 -19.50
CA GLN A 74 -9.89 32.88 -20.27
C GLN A 74 -11.10 33.25 -19.39
N ILE A 75 -11.59 32.32 -18.54
CA ILE A 75 -12.68 32.62 -17.62
C ILE A 75 -12.33 33.75 -16.65
N ILE A 76 -11.12 33.74 -16.08
CA ILE A 76 -10.65 34.80 -15.18
C ILE A 76 -10.57 36.16 -15.91
N GLN A 77 -10.16 36.19 -17.18
CA GLN A 77 -10.16 37.43 -17.96
C GLN A 77 -11.58 37.90 -18.29
N LEU A 78 -12.48 37.00 -18.68
CA LEU A 78 -13.88 37.31 -18.95
C LEU A 78 -14.60 37.85 -17.70
N ALA A 79 -14.24 37.36 -16.53
CA ALA A 79 -14.76 37.82 -15.24
C ALA A 79 -14.45 39.28 -14.92
N LYS A 80 -13.40 39.86 -15.53
CA LYS A 80 -13.01 41.27 -15.34
C LYS A 80 -13.90 42.25 -16.12
N ARG A 81 -14.72 41.75 -17.05
CA ARG A 81 -15.66 42.57 -17.83
C ARG A 81 -16.78 43.11 -16.91
N PRO A 82 -17.37 44.29 -17.19
CA PRO A 82 -18.43 44.87 -16.35
C PRO A 82 -19.62 43.95 -16.09
N GLN A 83 -19.95 43.07 -17.03
CA GLN A 83 -21.03 42.09 -16.92
C GLN A 83 -20.64 40.78 -16.21
N GLY A 84 -19.36 40.56 -15.91
CA GLY A 84 -18.86 39.29 -15.37
C GLY A 84 -18.86 38.15 -16.40
N VAL A 85 -18.96 36.92 -15.90
CA VAL A 85 -19.02 35.70 -16.73
C VAL A 85 -19.89 34.64 -16.07
N VAL A 86 -20.70 33.95 -16.88
CA VAL A 86 -21.38 32.70 -16.50
C VAL A 86 -20.65 31.57 -17.20
N TYR A 87 -20.03 30.69 -16.42
CA TYR A 87 -19.35 29.50 -16.90
C TYR A 87 -20.14 28.27 -16.45
N ALA A 88 -20.53 27.42 -17.40
CA ALA A 88 -21.32 26.25 -17.12
C ALA A 88 -20.62 24.96 -17.52
N VAL A 89 -20.83 23.94 -16.70
CA VAL A 89 -20.22 22.61 -16.82
C VAL A 89 -21.29 21.52 -16.80
N PRO A 90 -21.05 20.38 -17.47
CA PRO A 90 -21.83 19.17 -17.24
C PRO A 90 -21.87 18.78 -15.76
N GLY A 91 -23.00 18.29 -15.29
CA GLY A 91 -23.18 17.81 -13.92
C GLY A 91 -23.15 18.95 -12.89
N HIS A 92 -22.28 18.78 -11.89
CA HIS A 92 -22.12 19.68 -10.76
C HIS A 92 -20.78 20.42 -10.85
N PRO A 93 -20.68 21.73 -10.52
CA PRO A 93 -19.42 22.49 -10.58
C PRO A 93 -18.27 22.02 -9.67
N TYR A 94 -18.43 20.95 -8.91
CA TYR A 94 -17.45 20.48 -7.91
C TYR A 94 -17.36 18.95 -7.85
N VAL A 95 -18.12 18.23 -8.67
CA VAL A 95 -18.10 16.77 -8.71
C VAL A 95 -17.48 16.34 -10.02
N ALA A 96 -16.30 15.71 -9.96
CA ALA A 96 -15.57 15.24 -11.13
C ALA A 96 -15.31 16.38 -12.17
N GLU A 97 -15.05 17.59 -11.67
CA GLU A 97 -14.86 18.81 -12.45
C GLU A 97 -13.68 19.62 -11.86
N ALA A 98 -12.54 19.66 -12.58
CA ALA A 98 -11.31 20.25 -12.07
C ALA A 98 -11.20 21.78 -12.31
N THR A 99 -11.89 22.31 -13.32
CA THR A 99 -11.77 23.71 -13.72
C THR A 99 -12.45 24.68 -12.74
N CYS A 100 -13.65 24.34 -12.27
CA CYS A 100 -14.46 25.18 -11.40
C CYS A 100 -13.83 25.43 -10.01
N PRO A 101 -13.29 24.42 -9.29
CA PRO A 101 -12.55 24.65 -8.04
C PRO A 101 -11.35 25.58 -8.23
N GLU A 102 -10.61 25.42 -9.32
CA GLU A 102 -9.42 26.23 -9.61
C GLU A 102 -9.79 27.67 -10.02
N ILE A 103 -10.86 27.85 -10.82
CA ILE A 103 -11.45 29.17 -11.11
C ILE A 103 -11.84 29.86 -9.80
N ALA A 104 -12.52 29.16 -8.89
CA ALA A 104 -12.94 29.72 -7.61
C ALA A 104 -11.74 30.11 -6.73
N ARG A 105 -10.70 29.29 -6.71
CA ARG A 105 -9.44 29.57 -5.99
C ARG A 105 -8.76 30.82 -6.54
N ARG A 106 -8.60 30.94 -7.86
CA ARG A 106 -7.96 32.11 -8.50
C ARG A 106 -8.79 33.38 -8.38
N ALA A 107 -10.10 33.28 -8.55
CA ALA A 107 -11.01 34.41 -8.35
C ALA A 107 -10.90 34.98 -6.93
N ARG A 108 -10.79 34.13 -5.90
CA ARG A 108 -10.55 34.56 -4.51
C ARG A 108 -9.24 35.33 -4.35
N LEU A 109 -8.17 34.90 -5.02
CA LEU A 109 -6.86 35.60 -4.99
C LEU A 109 -6.92 36.97 -5.68
N GLU A 110 -7.73 37.10 -6.73
CA GLU A 110 -7.92 38.36 -7.48
C GLU A 110 -9.06 39.23 -6.91
N GLY A 111 -9.73 38.81 -5.83
CA GLY A 111 -10.85 39.54 -5.22
C GLY A 111 -12.12 39.56 -6.06
N ILE A 112 -12.29 38.62 -6.99
CA ILE A 112 -13.47 38.50 -7.86
C ILE A 112 -14.52 37.63 -7.13
N PRO A 113 -15.74 38.13 -6.90
CA PRO A 113 -16.82 37.35 -6.31
C PRO A 113 -17.18 36.14 -7.17
N VAL A 114 -17.44 34.99 -6.53
CA VAL A 114 -17.88 33.75 -7.16
C VAL A 114 -19.23 33.36 -6.59
N ARG A 115 -20.19 33.09 -7.47
CA ARG A 115 -21.46 32.45 -7.17
C ARG A 115 -21.46 31.05 -7.78
N VAL A 116 -21.92 30.06 -7.04
CA VAL A 116 -22.12 28.70 -7.54
C VAL A 116 -23.62 28.46 -7.61
N ILE A 117 -24.10 27.95 -8.74
CA ILE A 117 -25.45 27.41 -8.91
C ILE A 117 -25.29 25.91 -9.10
N GLU A 118 -25.82 25.17 -8.13
CA GLU A 118 -25.67 23.72 -8.09
C GLU A 118 -26.44 23.03 -9.22
N GLY A 119 -25.91 21.89 -9.65
CA GLY A 119 -26.54 20.99 -10.62
C GLY A 119 -26.46 19.55 -10.12
N LEU A 120 -27.39 18.70 -10.55
CA LEU A 120 -27.36 17.27 -10.24
C LEU A 120 -26.09 16.65 -10.83
N SER A 121 -25.34 15.87 -10.04
CA SER A 121 -24.13 15.22 -10.54
C SER A 121 -24.46 13.94 -11.31
N PHE A 122 -23.43 13.17 -11.69
CA PHE A 122 -23.63 11.82 -12.23
C PHE A 122 -23.84 10.77 -11.11
N ILE A 123 -23.47 11.08 -9.87
CA ILE A 123 -23.44 10.13 -8.75
C ILE A 123 -24.86 9.68 -8.39
N GLU A 124 -25.78 10.61 -8.17
CA GLU A 124 -27.15 10.30 -7.74
C GLU A 124 -27.94 9.51 -8.81
N PRO A 125 -27.90 9.88 -10.10
CA PRO A 125 -28.47 9.05 -11.15
C PRO A 125 -27.83 7.67 -11.25
N THR A 126 -26.51 7.56 -11.03
CA THR A 126 -25.82 6.27 -11.07
C THR A 126 -26.30 5.33 -9.95
N PHE A 127 -26.45 5.83 -8.72
CA PHE A 127 -27.02 5.03 -7.63
C PHE A 127 -28.49 4.67 -7.87
N THR A 128 -29.26 5.57 -8.49
CA THR A 128 -30.64 5.31 -8.89
C THR A 128 -30.70 4.17 -9.93
N ALA A 129 -29.86 4.22 -10.96
CA ALA A 129 -29.76 3.19 -12.00
C ALA A 129 -29.34 1.82 -11.42
N LEU A 130 -28.44 1.82 -10.45
CA LEU A 130 -27.97 0.61 -9.76
C LEU A 130 -28.94 0.09 -8.69
N ALA A 131 -29.95 0.89 -8.31
CA ALA A 131 -30.86 0.65 -7.19
C ALA A 131 -30.13 0.33 -5.87
N ILE A 132 -29.11 1.12 -5.53
CA ILE A 132 -28.30 0.94 -4.30
C ILE A 132 -28.32 2.17 -3.39
N ASP A 133 -28.05 1.93 -2.10
CA ASP A 133 -27.69 2.94 -1.12
C ASP A 133 -26.15 2.96 -0.97
N PRO A 134 -25.47 4.11 -1.12
CA PRO A 134 -24.02 4.20 -0.93
C PRO A 134 -23.57 4.09 0.54
N LEU A 135 -24.49 4.14 1.51
CA LEU A 135 -24.17 4.00 2.93
C LEU A 135 -24.14 2.53 3.39
N PRO A 136 -23.39 2.20 4.46
CA PRO A 136 -22.52 3.09 5.25
C PRO A 136 -21.12 3.30 4.66
N HIS A 137 -20.68 2.47 3.72
CA HIS A 137 -19.34 2.48 3.18
C HIS A 137 -19.40 2.31 1.65
N LEU A 138 -18.98 3.33 0.90
CA LEU A 138 -18.73 3.26 -0.53
C LEU A 138 -17.56 4.19 -0.89
N ALA A 139 -16.60 3.67 -1.64
CA ALA A 139 -15.50 4.47 -2.19
C ALA A 139 -15.92 5.09 -3.54
N ILE A 140 -15.59 6.36 -3.77
CA ILE A 140 -15.73 7.00 -5.09
C ILE A 140 -14.33 7.30 -5.59
N VAL A 141 -13.98 6.75 -6.74
CA VAL A 141 -12.62 6.74 -7.26
C VAL A 141 -12.62 7.24 -8.69
N ASP A 142 -11.62 8.04 -9.04
CA ASP A 142 -11.40 8.47 -10.41
C ASP A 142 -10.69 7.38 -11.23
N ALA A 143 -11.21 7.06 -12.43
CA ALA A 143 -10.65 6.02 -13.27
C ALA A 143 -9.22 6.31 -13.75
N LEU A 144 -8.85 7.58 -13.96
CA LEU A 144 -7.50 7.93 -14.39
C LEU A 144 -6.50 7.76 -13.25
N ALA A 145 -6.87 8.24 -12.06
CA ALA A 145 -6.05 8.01 -10.87
C ALA A 145 -5.89 6.51 -10.56
N LEU A 146 -6.93 5.71 -10.79
CA LEU A 146 -6.88 4.26 -10.61
C LEU A 146 -6.04 3.57 -11.70
N ALA A 147 -6.12 4.01 -12.95
CA ALA A 147 -5.33 3.49 -14.07
C ALA A 147 -3.82 3.70 -13.88
N ASP A 148 -3.42 4.79 -13.21
CA ASP A 148 -2.02 5.07 -12.87
C ASP A 148 -1.55 4.35 -11.59
N ALA A 149 -2.46 3.71 -10.85
CA ALA A 149 -2.14 3.02 -9.61
C ALA A 149 -1.70 1.56 -9.85
N HIS A 150 -0.85 1.05 -8.96
CA HIS A 150 -0.40 -0.36 -9.00
C HIS A 150 -1.34 -1.32 -8.28
N VAL A 151 -2.14 -0.82 -7.32
CA VAL A 151 -3.17 -1.58 -6.61
C VAL A 151 -4.35 -0.66 -6.32
N PRO A 152 -5.57 -1.20 -6.13
CA PRO A 152 -6.75 -0.40 -5.79
C PRO A 152 -6.55 0.38 -4.46
N PRO A 153 -6.75 1.71 -4.44
CA PRO A 153 -6.46 2.55 -3.27
C PRO A 153 -7.65 2.64 -2.28
N PHE A 154 -8.42 1.57 -2.13
CA PHE A 154 -9.63 1.55 -1.30
C PHE A 154 -9.86 0.16 -0.67
N PRO A 155 -10.66 0.07 0.41
CA PRO A 155 -10.92 -1.20 1.10
C PRO A 155 -11.62 -2.20 0.17
N SER A 156 -11.05 -3.40 0.02
CA SER A 156 -11.55 -4.42 -0.90
C SER A 156 -12.91 -5.00 -0.51
N ASP A 157 -13.29 -4.87 0.76
CA ASP A 157 -14.58 -5.30 1.29
C ASP A 157 -15.64 -4.20 1.38
N ALA A 158 -15.35 -3.02 0.82
CA ALA A 158 -16.33 -1.97 0.56
C ALA A 158 -16.67 -1.90 -0.94
N PRO A 159 -17.92 -1.56 -1.31
CA PRO A 159 -18.24 -1.26 -2.70
C PRO A 159 -17.49 -0.01 -3.17
N ALA A 160 -17.17 0.05 -4.46
CA ALA A 160 -16.56 1.21 -5.09
C ALA A 160 -17.32 1.64 -6.34
N LEU A 161 -17.41 2.95 -6.55
CA LEU A 161 -17.85 3.58 -7.79
C LEU A 161 -16.64 4.22 -8.47
N ILE A 162 -16.19 3.61 -9.57
CA ILE A 162 -15.11 4.12 -10.40
C ILE A 162 -15.73 5.01 -11.48
N ALA A 163 -15.49 6.30 -11.38
CA ALA A 163 -16.02 7.33 -12.25
C ALA A 163 -15.11 7.58 -13.47
N GLN A 164 -15.66 8.21 -14.51
CA GLN A 164 -14.90 8.70 -15.68
C GLN A 164 -14.23 7.62 -16.55
N ILE A 165 -14.88 6.48 -16.78
CA ILE A 165 -14.38 5.45 -17.73
C ILE A 165 -14.74 5.83 -19.16
N TYR A 166 -14.10 6.86 -19.69
CA TYR A 166 -14.51 7.46 -20.97
C TYR A 166 -14.04 6.71 -22.23
N SER A 167 -13.15 5.72 -22.08
CA SER A 167 -12.62 4.95 -23.21
C SER A 167 -12.28 3.51 -22.83
N ARG A 168 -12.19 2.63 -23.84
CA ARG A 168 -11.76 1.24 -23.63
C ARG A 168 -10.34 1.11 -23.12
N ALA A 169 -9.46 2.06 -23.49
CA ALA A 169 -8.09 2.08 -22.98
C ALA A 169 -8.09 2.31 -21.46
N VAL A 170 -8.84 3.31 -20.98
CA VAL A 170 -8.99 3.55 -19.54
C VAL A 170 -9.65 2.36 -18.84
N ALA A 171 -10.69 1.77 -19.43
CA ALA A 171 -11.32 0.58 -18.89
C ALA A 171 -10.34 -0.61 -18.76
N ASN A 172 -9.43 -0.77 -19.73
CA ASN A 172 -8.42 -1.81 -19.70
C ASN A 172 -7.41 -1.60 -18.56
N GLU A 173 -6.89 -0.38 -18.38
CA GLU A 173 -5.96 -0.10 -17.29
C GLU A 173 -6.64 -0.25 -15.92
N VAL A 174 -7.86 0.30 -15.76
CA VAL A 174 -8.67 0.10 -14.54
C VAL A 174 -8.88 -1.39 -14.25
N LYS A 175 -9.24 -2.18 -15.26
CA LYS A 175 -9.39 -3.64 -15.14
C LYS A 175 -8.10 -4.28 -14.59
N LEU A 176 -6.95 -3.97 -15.19
CA LEU A 176 -5.68 -4.56 -14.77
C LEU A 176 -5.34 -4.21 -13.32
N THR A 177 -5.49 -2.94 -12.92
CA THR A 177 -5.26 -2.54 -11.52
C THR A 177 -6.22 -3.23 -10.55
N LEU A 178 -7.50 -3.39 -10.91
CA LEU A 178 -8.46 -4.10 -10.07
C LEU A 178 -8.13 -5.61 -9.96
N MET A 179 -7.62 -6.23 -11.02
CA MET A 179 -7.29 -7.67 -11.06
C MET A 179 -6.12 -8.06 -10.15
N GLU A 180 -5.34 -7.11 -9.62
CA GLU A 180 -4.32 -7.38 -8.59
C GLU A 180 -4.94 -7.87 -7.26
N ILE A 181 -6.21 -7.55 -7.00
CA ILE A 181 -6.92 -7.96 -5.78
C ILE A 181 -8.20 -8.77 -6.09
N TYR A 182 -8.92 -8.38 -7.15
CA TYR A 182 -10.22 -8.97 -7.49
C TYR A 182 -10.05 -10.08 -8.55
N PRO A 183 -10.71 -11.24 -8.40
CA PRO A 183 -10.67 -12.30 -9.40
C PRO A 183 -11.22 -11.87 -10.77
N ASP A 184 -10.75 -12.51 -11.85
CA ASP A 184 -11.19 -12.26 -13.24
C ASP A 184 -12.71 -12.29 -13.41
N GLU A 185 -13.37 -13.26 -12.76
CA GLU A 185 -14.81 -13.50 -12.81
C GLU A 185 -15.60 -12.65 -11.80
N HIS A 186 -14.95 -11.72 -11.10
CA HIS A 186 -15.63 -10.87 -10.11
C HIS A 186 -16.74 -10.07 -10.80
N PRO A 187 -18.00 -10.13 -10.31
CA PRO A 187 -19.11 -9.49 -10.98
C PRO A 187 -19.00 -7.98 -10.84
N THR A 188 -19.25 -7.27 -11.94
CA THR A 188 -19.26 -5.80 -11.97
C THR A 188 -20.49 -5.28 -12.68
N ARG A 189 -20.80 -3.99 -12.45
CA ARG A 189 -21.91 -3.30 -13.12
C ARG A 189 -21.41 -2.02 -13.76
N MET A 190 -21.38 -1.96 -15.09
CA MET A 190 -21.10 -0.73 -15.82
C MET A 190 -22.39 0.07 -15.97
N VAL A 191 -22.33 1.37 -15.69
CA VAL A 191 -23.46 2.29 -15.84
C VAL A 191 -23.08 3.33 -16.87
N HIS A 192 -23.88 3.41 -17.93
CA HIS A 192 -23.69 4.32 -19.05
C HIS A 192 -24.79 5.37 -19.06
N ALA A 193 -24.42 6.63 -19.30
CA ALA A 193 -25.34 7.75 -19.52
C ALA A 193 -26.44 7.87 -18.45
N ALA A 194 -26.07 7.65 -17.18
CA ALA A 194 -26.98 7.69 -16.04
C ALA A 194 -27.79 9.00 -15.98
N GLY A 195 -29.09 8.91 -15.74
CA GLY A 195 -30.00 10.06 -15.68
C GLY A 195 -30.44 10.61 -17.04
N THR A 196 -30.02 10.00 -18.15
CA THR A 196 -30.46 10.34 -19.51
C THR A 196 -31.45 9.31 -20.04
N ASN A 197 -32.00 9.55 -21.23
CA ASN A 197 -32.82 8.57 -21.96
C ASN A 197 -32.01 7.40 -22.57
N GLN A 198 -30.68 7.47 -22.53
CA GLN A 198 -29.76 6.43 -23.01
C GLN A 198 -29.16 5.61 -21.86
N GLU A 199 -29.70 5.75 -20.64
CA GLU A 199 -29.24 5.01 -19.47
C GLU A 199 -29.23 3.50 -19.72
N LEU A 200 -28.09 2.87 -19.44
CA LEU A 200 -27.89 1.43 -19.55
C LEU A 200 -27.03 0.94 -18.39
N VAL A 201 -27.46 -0.16 -17.78
CA VAL A 201 -26.65 -0.90 -16.79
C VAL A 201 -26.27 -2.24 -17.40
N GLU A 202 -24.98 -2.49 -17.57
CA GLU A 202 -24.43 -3.75 -18.07
C GLU A 202 -23.79 -4.53 -16.92
N GLU A 203 -24.17 -5.80 -16.74
CA GLU A 203 -23.49 -6.72 -15.84
C GLU A 203 -22.40 -7.47 -16.61
N LEU A 204 -21.15 -7.34 -16.16
CA LEU A 204 -19.99 -7.94 -16.81
C LEU A 204 -19.03 -8.51 -15.75
N PRO A 205 -18.35 -9.64 -16.02
CA PRO A 205 -17.21 -10.03 -15.20
C PRO A 205 -16.08 -9.00 -15.38
N LEU A 206 -15.26 -8.82 -14.33
CA LEU A 206 -14.20 -7.81 -14.30
C LEU A 206 -13.28 -7.87 -15.52
N HIS A 207 -12.90 -9.08 -15.95
CA HIS A 207 -12.01 -9.26 -17.10
C HIS A 207 -12.58 -8.76 -18.44
N ALA A 208 -13.90 -8.49 -18.52
CA ALA A 208 -14.61 -8.16 -19.75
C ALA A 208 -15.07 -6.69 -19.83
N ILE A 209 -14.84 -5.87 -18.80
CA ILE A 209 -15.37 -4.49 -18.75
C ILE A 209 -14.88 -3.64 -19.93
N ASP A 210 -13.65 -3.84 -20.40
CA ASP A 210 -13.05 -3.10 -21.51
C ASP A 210 -13.61 -3.51 -22.89
N GLN A 211 -14.44 -4.55 -22.93
CA GLN A 211 -15.08 -5.06 -24.16
C GLN A 211 -16.46 -4.44 -24.39
N SER A 212 -17.02 -3.71 -23.42
CA SER A 212 -18.31 -3.03 -23.56
C SER A 212 -18.30 -2.09 -24.78
N GLN A 213 -19.39 -2.18 -25.57
CA GLN A 213 -19.60 -1.29 -26.71
C GLN A 213 -20.25 0.04 -26.31
N ALA A 214 -20.80 0.13 -25.09
CA ALA A 214 -21.49 1.30 -24.58
C ALA A 214 -20.55 2.30 -23.87
N ILE A 215 -19.26 1.96 -23.70
CA ILE A 215 -18.26 2.87 -23.12
C ILE A 215 -18.25 4.20 -23.87
N GLY A 216 -18.41 5.28 -23.11
CA GLY A 216 -18.37 6.66 -23.57
C GLY A 216 -18.20 7.64 -22.41
N LEU A 217 -18.31 8.94 -22.69
CA LEU A 217 -17.99 10.03 -21.74
C LEU A 217 -18.72 9.97 -20.39
N LEU A 218 -19.89 9.32 -20.34
CA LEU A 218 -20.75 9.20 -19.15
C LEU A 218 -20.78 7.77 -18.62
N THR A 219 -19.64 7.08 -18.59
CA THR A 219 -19.55 5.70 -18.10
C THR A 219 -18.87 5.64 -16.73
N SER A 220 -19.48 4.88 -15.83
CA SER A 220 -18.92 4.54 -14.51
C SER A 220 -18.98 3.03 -14.30
N LEU A 221 -18.11 2.50 -13.44
CA LEU A 221 -18.10 1.10 -13.03
C LEU A 221 -18.44 1.03 -11.55
N PHE A 222 -19.48 0.27 -11.22
CA PHE A 222 -19.74 -0.16 -9.86
C PHE A 222 -19.07 -1.52 -9.62
N LEU A 223 -18.19 -1.54 -8.62
CA LEU A 223 -17.47 -2.71 -8.14
C LEU A 223 -18.07 -3.15 -6.80
N PRO A 224 -18.78 -4.29 -6.73
CA PRO A 224 -19.22 -4.88 -5.48
C PRO A 224 -18.03 -5.23 -4.56
N PRO A 225 -18.23 -5.28 -3.23
CA PRO A 225 -17.19 -5.72 -2.30
C PRO A 225 -16.76 -7.17 -2.59
N LEU A 226 -15.50 -7.49 -2.32
CA LEU A 226 -14.95 -8.83 -2.52
C LEU A 226 -15.49 -9.83 -1.50
N VAL A 227 -14.89 -9.87 -0.30
CA VAL A 227 -15.32 -10.68 0.84
C VAL A 227 -15.15 -9.83 2.08
N LYS A 228 -16.14 -9.89 2.99
CA LYS A 228 -16.07 -9.19 4.28
C LYS A 228 -14.79 -9.58 5.03
N GLY A 229 -14.04 -8.59 5.53
CA GLY A 229 -12.80 -8.82 6.26
C GLY A 229 -11.56 -8.97 5.37
N SER A 230 -11.69 -8.70 4.07
CA SER A 230 -10.53 -8.65 3.16
C SER A 230 -9.76 -7.33 3.19
N SER A 231 -10.26 -6.32 3.91
CA SER A 231 -9.59 -5.03 4.04
C SER A 231 -8.88 -4.86 5.39
N PHE A 232 -7.90 -3.97 5.38
CA PHE A 232 -7.18 -3.56 6.56
C PHE A 232 -8.09 -2.90 7.60
N GLU A 233 -8.99 -2.01 7.18
CA GLU A 233 -9.88 -1.24 8.04
C GLU A 233 -10.80 -2.16 8.84
N THR A 234 -11.37 -3.18 8.19
CA THR A 234 -12.22 -4.18 8.86
C THR A 234 -11.42 -5.03 9.84
N PHE A 235 -10.18 -5.41 9.49
CA PHE A 235 -9.32 -6.15 10.41
C PHE A 235 -8.92 -5.31 11.63
N HIS A 236 -8.56 -4.05 11.44
CA HIS A 236 -8.23 -3.14 12.52
C HIS A 236 -9.43 -2.90 13.46
N GLU A 237 -10.63 -2.72 12.91
CA GLU A 237 -11.86 -2.66 13.71
C GLU A 237 -12.04 -3.92 14.54
N LEU A 238 -11.88 -5.11 13.94
CA LEU A 238 -12.04 -6.38 14.63
C LEU A 238 -11.13 -6.45 15.87
N ILE A 239 -9.86 -6.07 15.73
CA ILE A 239 -8.91 -6.04 16.86
C ILE A 239 -9.30 -5.00 17.91
N ALA A 240 -9.74 -3.81 17.49
CA ALA A 240 -10.23 -2.80 18.40
C ALA A 240 -11.46 -3.28 19.18
N HIS A 241 -12.39 -3.99 18.52
CA HIS A 241 -13.58 -4.56 19.15
C HIS A 241 -13.22 -5.69 20.13
N LEU A 242 -12.28 -6.57 19.79
CA LEU A 242 -11.79 -7.61 20.71
C LEU A 242 -11.23 -7.02 22.01
N ARG A 243 -10.67 -5.81 21.97
CA ARG A 243 -10.14 -5.12 23.15
C ARG A 243 -11.10 -4.11 23.79
N ALA A 244 -12.27 -3.89 23.21
CA ALA A 244 -13.31 -3.02 23.78
C ALA A 244 -13.83 -3.58 25.12
N PRO A 245 -14.52 -2.78 25.97
CA PRO A 245 -15.02 -3.26 27.27
C PRO A 245 -15.92 -4.52 27.20
N ASP A 246 -16.66 -4.69 26.11
CA ASP A 246 -17.51 -5.82 25.78
C ASP A 246 -16.82 -6.90 24.90
N GLY A 247 -15.54 -6.70 24.59
CA GLY A 247 -14.72 -7.62 23.82
C GLY A 247 -14.22 -8.85 24.62
N CYS A 248 -13.20 -9.51 24.08
CA CYS A 248 -12.62 -10.71 24.64
C CYS A 248 -11.76 -10.42 25.89
N PRO A 249 -12.02 -11.07 27.04
CA PRO A 249 -11.24 -10.85 28.26
C PRO A 249 -9.74 -11.14 28.09
N TRP A 250 -9.39 -12.19 27.33
CA TRP A 250 -7.99 -12.56 27.10
C TRP A 250 -7.26 -11.49 26.30
N ASP A 251 -7.86 -11.00 25.21
CA ASP A 251 -7.26 -9.96 24.37
C ASP A 251 -7.05 -8.68 25.16
N ARG A 252 -8.02 -8.28 25.99
CA ARG A 252 -7.95 -7.08 26.83
C ARG A 252 -6.84 -7.14 27.88
N GLU A 253 -6.59 -8.31 28.45
CA GLU A 253 -5.53 -8.52 29.45
C GLU A 253 -4.12 -8.47 28.84
N GLN A 254 -4.00 -8.55 27.51
CA GLN A 254 -2.69 -8.50 26.86
C GLN A 254 -2.01 -7.13 26.97
N THR A 255 -0.69 -7.19 27.13
CA THR A 255 0.24 -6.06 27.20
C THR A 255 1.37 -6.27 26.19
N HIS A 256 2.17 -5.24 25.92
CA HIS A 256 3.36 -5.40 25.08
C HIS A 256 4.29 -6.52 25.57
N GLN A 257 4.43 -6.66 26.89
CA GLN A 257 5.33 -7.63 27.50
C GLN A 257 4.78 -9.06 27.41
N SER A 258 3.46 -9.25 27.56
CA SER A 258 2.86 -10.59 27.47
C SER A 258 2.90 -11.14 26.04
N LEU A 259 2.75 -10.28 25.03
CA LEU A 259 2.72 -10.68 23.61
C LEU A 259 4.10 -10.87 22.97
N ARG A 260 5.19 -10.49 23.64
CA ARG A 260 6.55 -10.57 23.08
C ARG A 260 6.92 -11.98 22.63
N ASN A 261 6.50 -13.00 23.39
CA ASN A 261 6.81 -14.38 23.05
C ASN A 261 6.01 -14.83 21.83
N ASN A 262 4.72 -14.49 21.74
CA ASN A 262 3.90 -14.76 20.57
C ASN A 262 4.51 -14.14 19.31
N LEU A 263 4.88 -12.85 19.35
CA LEU A 263 5.55 -12.20 18.21
C LEU A 263 6.82 -12.94 17.76
N LEU A 264 7.60 -13.47 18.70
CA LEU A 264 8.80 -14.24 18.37
C LEU A 264 8.45 -15.60 17.75
N GLU A 265 7.43 -16.29 18.29
CA GLU A 265 6.89 -17.54 17.76
C GLU A 265 6.40 -17.35 16.32
N GLU A 266 5.48 -16.41 16.06
CA GLU A 266 4.95 -16.13 14.71
C GLU A 266 6.07 -15.74 13.72
N THR A 267 7.12 -15.06 14.20
CA THR A 267 8.28 -14.73 13.36
C THR A 267 9.03 -15.99 12.93
N TYR A 268 9.20 -16.96 13.84
CA TYR A 268 9.88 -18.21 13.49
C TYR A 268 9.03 -19.13 12.62
N GLU A 269 7.71 -19.15 12.82
CA GLU A 269 6.78 -19.92 11.99
C GLU A 269 6.73 -19.34 10.57
N ALA A 270 6.68 -18.01 10.42
CA ALA A 270 6.83 -17.34 9.13
C ALA A 270 8.16 -17.67 8.42
N LEU A 271 9.27 -17.72 9.17
CA LEU A 271 10.59 -18.11 8.63
C LEU A 271 10.62 -19.58 8.21
N GLU A 272 9.97 -20.47 8.96
CA GLU A 272 9.84 -21.88 8.59
C GLU A 272 9.03 -22.04 7.30
N ALA A 273 7.91 -21.33 7.16
CA ALA A 273 7.12 -21.30 5.94
C ALA A 273 7.93 -20.80 4.73
N LEU A 274 8.73 -19.73 4.91
CA LEU A 274 9.63 -19.21 3.89
C LEU A 274 10.69 -20.23 3.46
N ASP A 275 11.37 -20.87 4.44
CA ASP A 275 12.40 -21.87 4.18
C ASP A 275 11.82 -23.15 3.51
N ALA A 276 10.52 -23.40 3.67
CA ALA A 276 9.80 -24.51 3.07
C ALA A 276 9.25 -24.24 1.66
N ASP A 277 9.27 -22.97 1.20
CA ASP A 277 8.61 -22.52 -0.03
C ASP A 277 7.09 -22.86 -0.04
N ASP A 278 6.46 -22.82 1.14
CA ASP A 278 5.05 -23.16 1.34
C ASP A 278 4.18 -21.89 1.32
N ALA A 279 3.66 -21.54 0.15
CA ALA A 279 2.88 -20.33 -0.04
C ALA A 279 1.58 -20.26 0.79
N ASP A 280 0.94 -21.41 1.06
CA ASP A 280 -0.29 -21.46 1.85
C ASP A 280 0.01 -21.16 3.32
N HIS A 281 1.08 -21.76 3.85
CA HIS A 281 1.56 -21.50 5.21
C HIS A 281 2.13 -20.09 5.34
N MET A 282 2.87 -19.57 4.35
CA MET A 282 3.33 -18.19 4.35
C MET A 282 2.17 -17.19 4.50
N ARG A 283 1.05 -17.43 3.80
CA ARG A 283 -0.13 -16.57 3.89
C ARG A 283 -0.74 -16.56 5.30
N GLU A 284 -0.78 -17.72 5.96
CA GLU A 284 -1.26 -17.86 7.34
C GLU A 284 -0.36 -17.07 8.30
N GLU A 285 0.94 -17.35 8.28
CA GLU A 285 1.93 -16.73 9.16
C GLU A 285 2.10 -15.22 8.95
N PHE A 286 1.95 -14.73 7.72
CA PHE A 286 1.93 -13.28 7.46
C PHE A 286 0.69 -12.61 8.08
N GLY A 287 -0.43 -13.34 8.16
CA GLY A 287 -1.62 -12.93 8.87
C GLY A 287 -1.37 -12.83 10.38
N ASP A 288 -0.71 -13.82 10.96
CA ASP A 288 -0.42 -13.85 12.40
C ASP A 288 0.62 -12.79 12.81
N LEU A 289 1.64 -12.55 11.98
CA LEU A 289 2.53 -11.40 12.16
C LEU A 289 1.79 -10.07 12.08
N MET A 290 0.85 -9.93 11.13
CA MET A 290 0.02 -8.72 11.02
C MET A 290 -0.84 -8.55 12.28
N LEU A 291 -1.45 -9.62 12.80
CA LEU A 291 -2.21 -9.62 14.05
C LEU A 291 -1.38 -9.04 15.19
N GLN A 292 -0.13 -9.48 15.37
CA GLN A 292 0.75 -8.97 16.44
C GLN A 292 1.01 -7.47 16.29
N ILE A 293 1.29 -6.98 15.07
CA ILE A 293 1.54 -5.56 14.80
C ILE A 293 0.31 -4.70 15.14
N ILE A 294 -0.88 -5.15 14.75
CA ILE A 294 -2.13 -4.43 14.99
C ILE A 294 -2.53 -4.48 16.46
N LEU A 295 -2.33 -5.62 17.13
CA LEU A 295 -2.61 -5.76 18.56
C LEU A 295 -1.72 -4.84 19.41
N HIS A 296 -0.42 -4.77 19.10
CA HIS A 296 0.49 -3.82 19.75
C HIS A 296 0.12 -2.37 19.46
N SER A 297 -0.28 -2.04 18.23
CA SER A 297 -0.70 -0.68 17.87
C SER A 297 -2.00 -0.27 18.57
N GLN A 298 -2.93 -1.21 18.75
CA GLN A 298 -4.16 -1.01 19.49
C GLN A 298 -3.89 -0.79 20.99
N ILE A 299 -3.01 -1.60 21.60
CA ILE A 299 -2.54 -1.40 22.99
C ILE A 299 -1.94 0.00 23.16
N ALA A 300 -1.00 0.38 22.29
CA ALA A 300 -0.36 1.70 22.36
C ALA A 300 -1.36 2.85 22.22
N SER A 301 -2.38 2.68 21.37
CA SER A 301 -3.44 3.67 21.18
C SER A 301 -4.29 3.82 22.44
N GLU A 302 -4.60 2.74 23.15
CA GLU A 302 -5.35 2.76 24.42
C GLU A 302 -4.59 3.50 25.53
N TYR A 303 -3.26 3.39 25.54
CA TYR A 303 -2.39 4.13 26.47
C TYR A 303 -2.04 5.55 26.00
N GLY A 304 -2.50 5.98 24.82
CA GLY A 304 -2.24 7.30 24.27
C GLY A 304 -0.79 7.52 23.82
N GLU A 305 -0.06 6.46 23.50
CA GLU A 305 1.35 6.49 23.10
C GLU A 305 1.50 6.76 21.60
N PHE A 306 0.91 5.89 20.77
CA PHE A 306 0.80 6.04 19.33
C PHE A 306 -0.35 5.20 18.77
N ASN A 307 -0.77 5.47 17.53
CA ASN A 307 -1.78 4.68 16.82
C ASN A 307 -1.24 4.11 15.50
N ILE A 308 -2.03 3.26 14.86
CA ILE A 308 -1.63 2.57 13.63
C ILE A 308 -1.36 3.54 12.45
N ALA A 309 -2.05 4.68 12.37
CA ALA A 309 -1.78 5.69 11.35
C ALA A 309 -0.40 6.34 11.52
N GLN A 310 0.07 6.51 12.76
CA GLN A 310 1.44 6.98 13.04
C GLN A 310 2.48 5.91 12.68
N VAL A 311 2.18 4.62 12.90
CA VAL A 311 3.04 3.51 12.44
C VAL A 311 3.19 3.55 10.91
N PHE A 312 2.08 3.66 10.17
CA PHE A 312 2.10 3.77 8.72
C PHE A 312 2.81 5.02 8.22
N THR A 313 2.58 6.17 8.85
CA THR A 313 3.28 7.42 8.49
C THR A 313 4.80 7.26 8.65
N GLY A 314 5.24 6.69 9.78
CA GLY A 314 6.65 6.46 10.06
C GLY A 314 7.34 5.53 9.05
N ILE A 315 6.70 4.41 8.68
CA ILE A 315 7.26 3.51 7.67
C ILE A 315 7.17 4.10 6.24
N TYR A 316 6.09 4.79 5.90
CA TYR A 316 5.91 5.45 4.62
C TYR A 316 7.02 6.46 4.36
N GLU A 317 7.21 7.43 5.25
CA GLU A 317 8.26 8.45 5.13
C GLU A 317 9.65 7.82 5.06
N LYS A 318 9.89 6.78 5.87
CA LYS A 318 11.15 6.04 5.89
C LYS A 318 11.43 5.33 4.57
N ILE A 319 10.44 4.69 3.95
CA ILE A 319 10.60 4.01 2.66
C ILE A 319 10.80 5.02 1.53
N ILE A 320 10.01 6.10 1.49
CA ILE A 320 10.20 7.19 0.50
C ILE A 320 11.62 7.75 0.58
N ARG A 321 12.08 8.11 1.79
CA ARG A 321 13.44 8.65 2.02
C ARG A 321 14.54 7.67 1.60
N ARG A 322 14.33 6.36 1.79
CA ARG A 322 15.30 5.31 1.45
C ARG A 322 15.36 4.97 -0.05
N HIS A 323 14.38 5.43 -0.82
CA HIS A 323 14.31 5.22 -2.27
C HIS A 323 14.25 6.55 -3.04
N PRO A 324 15.24 7.46 -2.86
CA PRO A 324 15.28 8.73 -3.59
C PRO A 324 15.49 8.57 -5.10
N HIS A 325 15.71 7.33 -5.55
CA HIS A 325 15.86 6.94 -6.94
C HIS A 325 14.58 6.47 -7.59
N VAL A 326 13.58 6.12 -6.77
CA VAL A 326 12.22 5.81 -7.22
C VAL A 326 11.35 7.05 -7.06
N PHE A 327 11.47 7.75 -5.93
CA PHE A 327 10.58 8.86 -5.54
C PHE A 327 11.22 10.26 -5.62
N GLY A 328 12.47 10.36 -6.07
CA GLY A 328 13.19 11.62 -6.20
C GLY A 328 14.05 11.66 -7.46
N ASP A 329 14.96 12.64 -7.54
CA ASP A 329 15.72 12.92 -8.77
C ASP A 329 16.99 12.06 -8.93
N LEU A 330 17.33 11.21 -7.95
CA LEU A 330 18.61 10.51 -7.93
C LEU A 330 18.60 9.30 -8.90
N LYS A 331 19.24 9.42 -10.05
CA LYS A 331 19.40 8.26 -10.95
C LYS A 331 20.49 7.31 -10.43
N VAL A 332 20.17 6.03 -10.32
CA VAL A 332 21.08 4.99 -9.83
C VAL A 332 21.17 3.86 -10.85
N GLU A 333 22.39 3.52 -11.28
CA GLU A 333 22.64 2.41 -12.21
C GLU A 333 22.95 1.14 -11.42
N GLY A 334 21.92 0.32 -11.15
CA GLY A 334 22.06 -1.05 -10.67
C GLY A 334 22.06 -1.26 -9.14
N VAL A 335 21.84 -2.52 -8.76
CA VAL A 335 21.58 -2.99 -7.37
C VAL A 335 22.70 -2.61 -6.40
N LYS A 336 23.97 -2.70 -6.83
CA LYS A 336 25.12 -2.38 -5.96
C LYS A 336 25.14 -0.91 -5.49
N HIS A 337 24.78 0.02 -6.38
CA HIS A 337 24.73 1.44 -6.02
C HIS A 337 23.52 1.76 -5.12
N VAL A 338 22.41 1.03 -5.28
CA VAL A 338 21.24 1.14 -4.37
C VAL A 338 21.61 0.71 -2.96
N LEU A 339 22.28 -0.44 -2.79
CA LEU A 339 22.71 -0.95 -1.48
C LEU A 339 23.69 0.00 -0.76
N GLN A 340 24.67 0.55 -1.49
CA GLN A 340 25.60 1.53 -0.93
C GLN A 340 24.90 2.81 -0.48
N ASN A 341 23.91 3.29 -1.23
CA ASN A 341 23.14 4.46 -0.85
C ASN A 341 22.25 4.17 0.37
N TRP A 342 21.69 2.96 0.43
CA TRP A 342 20.86 2.50 1.54
C TRP A 342 21.63 2.45 2.86
N GLU A 343 22.85 1.91 2.86
CA GLU A 343 23.72 1.90 4.03
C GLU A 343 24.15 3.32 4.46
N LYS A 344 24.42 4.22 3.52
CA LYS A 344 24.70 5.63 3.82
C LYS A 344 23.52 6.34 4.49
N LEU A 345 22.30 6.13 3.98
CA LEU A 345 21.09 6.71 4.55
C LEU A 345 20.82 6.16 5.96
N LYS A 346 20.98 4.85 6.19
CA LYS A 346 20.91 4.26 7.54
C LYS A 346 21.93 4.84 8.51
N ALA A 347 23.15 5.12 8.04
CA ALA A 347 24.19 5.72 8.88
C ALA A 347 23.82 7.17 9.28
N ALA A 348 23.33 7.97 8.34
CA ALA A 348 22.87 9.33 8.60
C ALA A 348 21.67 9.39 9.57
N GLU A 349 20.72 8.45 9.45
CA GLU A 349 19.59 8.31 10.37
C GLU A 349 20.06 8.07 11.82
N ARG A 350 21.05 7.19 12.01
CA ARG A 350 21.63 6.90 13.32
C ARG A 350 22.32 8.13 13.95
N ASP A 351 22.93 8.98 13.12
CA ASP A 351 23.59 10.20 13.57
C ASP A 351 22.57 11.29 13.98
N GLU A 352 21.38 11.32 13.37
CA GLU A 352 20.27 12.20 13.75
C GLU A 352 19.61 11.74 15.06
N ASP A 353 19.30 10.45 15.21
CA ASP A 353 18.75 9.85 16.45
C ASP A 353 19.70 10.02 17.65
N SER A 354 21.01 10.11 17.39
CA SER A 354 22.05 10.33 18.39
C SER A 354 22.14 11.80 18.83
N LYS A 355 21.66 12.75 18.03
CA LYS A 355 21.65 14.19 18.36
C LYS A 355 20.46 14.58 19.25
N GLU A 356 19.35 13.85 19.19
CA GLU A 356 18.20 14.03 20.08
C GLU A 356 18.41 13.36 21.46
N ASN A 357 19.12 12.22 21.51
CA ASN A 357 19.52 11.56 22.76
C ASN A 357 20.83 12.11 23.36
N ARG A 358 20.86 13.41 23.71
CA ARG A 358 22.03 13.99 24.40
C ARG A 358 22.12 13.52 25.85
N GLY A 359 22.97 12.52 26.12
CA GLY A 359 23.36 12.22 27.50
C GLY A 359 24.19 10.96 27.76
N LYS A 360 24.23 9.98 26.86
CA LYS A 360 25.11 8.81 26.97
C LYS A 360 25.81 8.64 25.63
N GLY A 361 27.12 8.80 25.59
CA GLY A 361 27.89 8.47 24.39
C GLY A 361 27.62 7.00 24.06
N LYS A 362 26.94 6.73 22.95
CA LYS A 362 26.68 5.37 22.48
C LYS A 362 28.02 4.78 22.04
N GLY A 363 28.47 3.72 22.70
CA GLY A 363 29.59 2.89 22.25
C GLY A 363 29.32 2.32 20.85
N LEU A 364 30.37 1.91 20.15
CA LEU A 364 30.30 1.39 18.76
C LEU A 364 29.27 0.25 18.60
N LEU A 365 29.04 -0.51 19.67
CA LEU A 365 28.15 -1.67 19.71
C LEU A 365 26.76 -1.37 20.29
N ASP A 366 26.51 -0.17 20.83
CA ASP A 366 25.27 0.18 21.56
C ASP A 366 24.00 0.23 20.68
N GLY A 367 24.16 0.10 19.36
CA GLY A 367 23.03 -0.01 18.43
C GLY A 367 22.77 -1.43 17.92
N VAL A 368 23.47 -2.45 18.42
CA VAL A 368 23.13 -3.85 18.12
C VAL A 368 21.91 -4.22 18.96
N ALA A 369 20.84 -4.67 18.31
CA ALA A 369 19.62 -5.01 19.02
C ALA A 369 19.87 -6.23 19.93
N LEU A 370 19.60 -6.07 21.23
CA LEU A 370 19.76 -7.13 22.22
C LEU A 370 18.82 -8.32 21.99
N ALA A 371 17.72 -8.09 21.24
CA ALA A 371 16.71 -9.09 20.92
C ALA A 371 17.06 -9.97 19.71
N LEU A 372 18.18 -9.72 19.02
CA LEU A 372 18.61 -10.58 17.92
C LEU A 372 18.99 -11.97 18.44
N PRO A 373 18.76 -13.04 17.66
CA PRO A 373 19.37 -14.35 17.89
C PRO A 373 20.89 -14.22 18.04
N ALA A 374 21.48 -15.10 18.84
CA ALA A 374 22.87 -14.96 19.27
C ALA A 374 23.86 -14.93 18.09
N LEU A 375 23.63 -15.70 17.01
CA LEU A 375 24.53 -15.71 15.85
C LEU A 375 24.37 -14.42 15.03
N SER A 376 23.15 -13.97 14.78
CA SER A 376 22.89 -12.67 14.11
C SER A 376 23.45 -11.50 14.91
N GLN A 377 23.37 -11.56 16.24
CA GLN A 377 23.93 -10.56 17.13
C GLN A 377 25.46 -10.54 17.04
N ALA A 378 26.11 -11.71 17.11
CA ALA A 378 27.55 -11.84 16.95
C ALA A 378 28.01 -11.30 15.58
N GLU A 379 27.28 -11.60 14.50
CA GLU A 379 27.61 -11.13 13.16
C GLU A 379 27.53 -9.59 13.05
N GLU A 380 26.48 -8.97 13.60
CA GLU A 380 26.33 -7.51 13.60
C GLU A 380 27.41 -6.83 14.47
N ILE A 381 27.77 -7.42 15.61
CA ILE A 381 28.88 -6.94 16.45
C ILE A 381 30.18 -6.94 15.65
N GLN A 382 30.49 -8.05 14.97
CA GLN A 382 31.71 -8.20 14.17
C GLN A 382 31.72 -7.27 12.96
N ARG A 383 30.60 -7.14 12.23
CA ARG A 383 30.47 -6.19 11.11
C ARG A 383 30.75 -4.76 11.57
N ARG A 384 30.33 -4.38 12.78
CA ARG A 384 30.60 -3.03 13.33
C ARG A 384 32.05 -2.86 13.77
N ALA A 385 32.64 -3.87 14.39
CA ALA A 385 34.05 -3.84 14.76
C ALA A 385 34.94 -3.73 13.50
N ALA A 386 34.61 -4.46 12.43
CA ALA A 386 35.31 -4.41 11.16
C ALA A 386 35.30 -3.00 10.51
N ARG A 387 34.22 -2.22 10.69
CA ARG A 387 34.12 -0.84 10.16
C ARG A 387 35.18 0.11 10.70
N VAL A 388 35.68 -0.13 11.92
CA VAL A 388 36.76 0.68 12.52
C VAL A 388 38.14 0.04 12.31
N GLY A 389 38.22 -0.97 11.44
CA GLY A 389 39.46 -1.69 11.12
C GLY A 389 39.80 -2.80 12.11
N PHE A 390 38.90 -3.17 13.01
CA PHE A 390 39.07 -4.32 13.90
C PHE A 390 38.54 -5.58 13.21
N ASP A 391 39.34 -6.12 12.28
CA ASP A 391 39.04 -7.33 11.53
C ASP A 391 40.34 -8.06 11.13
N TRP A 392 40.23 -9.35 10.83
CA TRP A 392 41.31 -10.16 10.28
C TRP A 392 41.53 -9.81 8.81
N PRO A 393 42.79 -9.79 8.34
CA PRO A 393 43.12 -9.41 6.96
C PRO A 393 42.71 -10.47 5.92
N ASP A 394 42.58 -11.72 6.35
CA ASP A 394 42.18 -12.85 5.52
C ASP A 394 41.46 -13.94 6.33
N VAL A 395 40.84 -14.87 5.60
CA VAL A 395 40.10 -16.01 6.12
C VAL A 395 40.98 -16.97 6.93
N LEU A 396 42.27 -17.09 6.60
CA LEU A 396 43.18 -18.04 7.25
C LEU A 396 43.38 -17.65 8.71
N GLY A 397 43.51 -16.36 9.01
CA GLY A 397 43.59 -15.87 10.38
C GLY A 397 42.35 -16.18 11.23
N VAL A 398 41.17 -16.29 10.62
CA VAL A 398 39.93 -16.70 11.32
C VAL A 398 39.91 -18.21 11.55
N VAL A 399 40.37 -19.01 10.59
CA VAL A 399 40.49 -20.47 10.72
C VAL A 399 41.49 -20.85 11.82
N ASP A 400 42.65 -20.18 11.86
CA ASP A 400 43.65 -20.37 12.91
C ASP A 400 43.06 -20.06 14.29
N LYS A 401 42.21 -19.02 14.39
CA LYS A 401 41.52 -18.69 15.63
C LYS A 401 40.53 -19.79 16.03
N ILE A 402 39.76 -20.34 15.10
CA ILE A 402 38.85 -21.47 15.38
C ILE A 402 39.63 -22.69 15.90
N ASP A 403 40.81 -22.99 15.35
CA ASP A 403 41.66 -24.08 15.85
C ASP A 403 42.19 -23.80 17.27
N GLU A 404 42.57 -22.55 17.55
CA GLU A 404 42.96 -22.09 18.90
C GLU A 404 41.81 -22.31 19.91
N GLU A 405 40.62 -21.78 19.63
CA GLU A 405 39.44 -21.90 20.51
C GLU A 405 39.03 -23.37 20.75
N CYS A 406 39.16 -24.23 19.73
CA CYS A 406 38.95 -25.67 19.88
C CYS A 406 39.92 -26.28 20.90
N HIS A 407 41.20 -25.89 20.85
CA HIS A 407 42.20 -26.38 21.78
C HIS A 407 42.02 -25.81 23.20
N GLU A 408 41.58 -24.56 23.33
CA GLU A 408 41.29 -23.92 24.63
C GLU A 408 40.08 -24.59 25.31
N LEU A 409 39.00 -24.82 24.55
CA LEU A 409 37.83 -25.57 25.02
C LEU A 409 38.18 -26.97 25.53
N LEU A 410 39.08 -27.68 24.84
CA LEU A 410 39.52 -29.03 25.25
C LEU A 410 40.41 -29.03 26.49
N ARG A 411 41.13 -27.93 26.75
CA ARG A 411 42.04 -27.79 27.90
C ARG A 411 41.38 -27.20 29.14
N ALA A 412 40.18 -26.63 29.01
CA ALA A 412 39.45 -26.05 30.12
C ALA A 412 39.07 -27.10 31.20
N ASP A 413 39.43 -26.77 32.45
CA ASP A 413 39.37 -27.68 33.60
C ASP A 413 37.98 -27.75 34.26
N ASP A 414 37.13 -26.75 34.07
CA ASP A 414 35.79 -26.68 34.65
C ASP A 414 34.69 -26.25 33.66
N ILE A 415 33.43 -26.43 34.07
CA ILE A 415 32.25 -26.20 33.22
C ILE A 415 32.08 -24.72 32.85
N ALA A 416 32.43 -23.80 33.75
CA ALA A 416 32.29 -22.37 33.48
C ALA A 416 33.31 -21.94 32.42
N SER A 417 34.58 -22.32 32.60
CA SER A 417 35.60 -22.06 31.58
C SER A 417 35.24 -22.71 30.24
N ARG A 418 34.74 -23.96 30.22
CA ARG A 418 34.29 -24.58 28.97
C ARG A 418 33.13 -23.85 28.30
N ALA A 419 32.23 -23.24 29.07
CA ALA A 419 31.13 -22.45 28.51
C ALA A 419 31.65 -21.15 27.87
N ASP A 420 32.64 -20.50 28.49
CA ASP A 420 33.29 -19.31 27.95
C ASP A 420 34.00 -19.65 26.62
N GLU A 421 34.88 -20.67 26.61
CA GLU A 421 35.59 -21.09 25.39
C GLU A 421 34.65 -21.57 24.27
N LEU A 422 33.53 -22.21 24.63
CA LEU A 422 32.50 -22.59 23.64
C LEU A 422 31.84 -21.35 23.02
N GLY A 423 31.63 -20.30 23.82
CA GLY A 423 31.13 -19.02 23.35
C GLY A 423 32.08 -18.38 22.34
N ASP A 424 33.38 -18.34 22.65
CA ASP A 424 34.42 -17.76 21.78
C ASP A 424 34.63 -18.59 20.50
N LEU A 425 34.51 -19.92 20.58
CA LEU A 425 34.47 -20.79 19.41
C LEU A 425 33.27 -20.48 18.50
N LEU A 426 32.06 -20.38 19.05
CA LEU A 426 30.86 -20.06 18.28
C LEU A 426 30.97 -18.66 17.65
N PHE A 427 31.50 -17.68 18.39
CA PHE A 427 31.75 -16.34 17.89
C PHE A 427 32.74 -16.35 16.72
N SER A 428 33.81 -17.14 16.82
CA SER A 428 34.81 -17.31 15.75
C SER A 428 34.23 -18.01 14.51
N VAL A 429 33.32 -18.98 14.68
CA VAL A 429 32.59 -19.62 13.57
C VAL A 429 31.68 -18.61 12.85
N VAL A 430 30.98 -17.73 13.57
CA VAL A 430 30.20 -16.64 12.97
C VAL A 430 31.11 -15.70 12.16
N ASN A 431 32.32 -15.45 12.65
CA ASN A 431 33.30 -14.62 11.95
C ASN A 431 33.75 -15.25 10.62
N LEU A 432 33.95 -16.57 10.62
CA LEU A 432 34.26 -17.31 9.41
C LEU A 432 33.11 -17.23 8.41
N ALA A 433 31.87 -17.42 8.87
CA ALA A 433 30.69 -17.29 8.02
C ALA A 433 30.60 -15.89 7.39
N ARG A 434 30.83 -14.83 8.19
CA ARG A 434 30.86 -13.44 7.72
C ARG A 434 31.93 -13.19 6.65
N HIS A 435 33.13 -13.74 6.81
CA HIS A 435 34.21 -13.63 5.79
C HIS A 435 33.86 -14.33 4.48
N TYR A 436 33.03 -15.39 4.54
CA TYR A 436 32.47 -16.04 3.35
C TYR A 436 31.18 -15.41 2.83
N GLU A 437 30.72 -14.30 3.43
CA GLU A 437 29.44 -13.64 3.12
C GLU A 437 28.22 -14.57 3.33
N ILE A 438 28.30 -15.47 4.30
CA ILE A 438 27.24 -16.40 4.70
C ILE A 438 26.57 -15.90 5.98
N ASP A 439 25.23 -15.82 6.00
CA ASP A 439 24.46 -15.55 7.22
C ASP A 439 24.47 -16.79 8.13
N ALA A 440 25.11 -16.65 9.30
CA ALA A 440 25.36 -17.80 10.19
C ALA A 440 24.07 -18.35 10.81
N GLU A 441 23.10 -17.49 11.12
CA GLU A 441 21.83 -17.88 11.73
C GLU A 441 20.98 -18.68 10.73
N SER A 442 20.83 -18.18 9.51
CA SER A 442 20.16 -18.87 8.41
C SER A 442 20.83 -20.20 8.07
N ALA A 443 22.17 -20.25 8.01
CA ALA A 443 22.89 -21.48 7.71
C ALA A 443 22.65 -22.58 8.77
N LEU A 444 22.62 -22.21 10.06
CA LEU A 444 22.30 -23.14 11.13
C LEU A 444 20.83 -23.55 11.10
N ARG A 445 19.90 -22.61 10.85
CA ARG A 445 18.47 -22.89 10.72
C ARG A 445 18.19 -23.89 9.60
N GLU A 446 18.79 -23.71 8.43
CA GLU A 446 18.67 -24.63 7.30
C GLU A 446 19.26 -26.01 7.64
N THR A 447 20.38 -26.04 8.39
CA THR A 447 20.96 -27.30 8.89
C THR A 447 20.02 -28.04 9.82
N ASN A 448 19.38 -27.33 10.76
CA ASN A 448 18.38 -27.90 11.66
C ASN A 448 17.17 -28.44 10.88
N SER A 449 16.70 -27.72 9.87
CA SER A 449 15.62 -28.18 8.97
C SER A 449 16.02 -29.46 8.23
N ARG A 450 17.22 -29.53 7.64
CA ARG A 450 17.74 -30.76 7.01
C ARG A 450 17.87 -31.91 7.99
N PHE A 451 18.32 -31.66 9.22
CA PHE A 451 18.40 -32.69 10.26
C PHE A 451 17.02 -33.24 10.60
N ARG A 452 16.02 -32.36 10.85
CA ARG A 452 14.63 -32.75 11.11
C ARG A 452 14.06 -33.59 9.98
N LYS A 453 14.20 -33.15 8.72
CA LYS A 453 13.74 -33.89 7.53
C LYS A 453 14.35 -35.29 7.46
N ARG A 454 15.66 -35.41 7.68
CA ARG A 454 16.36 -36.71 7.65
C ARG A 454 15.95 -37.61 8.81
N PHE A 455 15.76 -37.06 10.00
CA PHE A 455 15.33 -37.83 11.15
C PHE A 455 13.88 -38.31 11.01
N ALA A 456 12.98 -37.48 10.47
CA ALA A 456 11.61 -37.87 10.13
C ALA A 456 11.58 -39.02 9.10
N HIS A 457 12.54 -39.04 8.16
CA HIS A 457 12.71 -40.18 7.27
C HIS A 457 13.12 -41.46 8.03
N ILE A 458 14.04 -41.38 8.99
CA ILE A 458 14.36 -42.52 9.88
C ILE A 458 13.10 -43.02 10.60
N GLU A 459 12.31 -42.12 11.17
CA GLU A 459 11.08 -42.45 11.91
C GLU A 459 10.03 -43.15 11.04
N SER A 460 9.82 -42.65 9.81
CA SER A 460 8.87 -43.24 8.87
C SER A 460 9.35 -44.60 8.36
N SER A 461 10.64 -44.75 8.08
CA SER A 461 11.26 -46.02 7.69
C SER A 461 11.24 -47.06 8.83
N ALA A 462 11.45 -46.62 10.08
CA ALA A 462 11.26 -47.47 11.26
C ALA A 462 9.83 -48.00 11.33
N ARG A 463 8.84 -47.10 11.25
CA ARG A 463 7.41 -47.44 11.26
C ARG A 463 7.03 -48.39 10.13
N ALA A 464 7.51 -48.15 8.91
CA ALA A 464 7.27 -49.02 7.76
C ALA A 464 7.85 -50.44 7.96
N SER A 465 8.94 -50.56 8.72
CA SER A 465 9.54 -51.85 9.10
C SER A 465 8.92 -52.50 10.34
N GLY A 466 7.84 -51.91 10.90
CA GLY A 466 7.18 -52.41 12.11
C GLY A 466 7.98 -52.21 13.39
N LYS A 467 9.00 -51.35 13.36
CA LYS A 467 9.87 -51.01 14.51
C LYS A 467 9.62 -49.59 14.98
N THR A 468 10.00 -49.31 16.22
CA THR A 468 10.20 -47.96 16.74
C THR A 468 11.65 -47.51 16.55
N VAL A 469 11.93 -46.20 16.60
CA VAL A 469 13.30 -45.69 16.45
C VAL A 469 14.24 -46.27 17.51
N ASN A 470 13.77 -46.44 18.74
CA ASN A 470 14.57 -47.01 19.84
C ASN A 470 14.95 -48.49 19.63
N GLU A 471 14.28 -49.19 18.71
CA GLU A 471 14.56 -50.59 18.36
C GLU A 471 15.48 -50.71 17.14
N LEU A 472 15.88 -49.59 16.53
CA LEU A 472 16.88 -49.58 15.46
C LEU A 472 18.29 -49.61 16.04
N SER A 473 19.16 -50.40 15.41
CA SER A 473 20.60 -50.28 15.60
C SER A 473 21.15 -49.00 14.96
N LEU A 474 22.31 -48.53 15.41
CA LEU A 474 22.98 -47.37 14.80
C LEU A 474 23.27 -47.59 13.31
N ASP A 475 23.60 -48.81 12.90
CA ASP A 475 23.81 -49.15 11.48
C ASP A 475 22.52 -49.05 10.66
N GLU A 476 21.38 -49.43 11.24
CA GLU A 476 20.07 -49.26 10.60
C GLU A 476 19.68 -47.77 10.50
N MET A 477 19.92 -46.99 11.56
CA MET A 477 19.68 -45.54 11.56
C MET A 477 20.56 -44.83 10.53
N GLU A 478 21.85 -45.16 10.47
CA GLU A 478 22.80 -44.57 9.52
C GLU A 478 22.43 -44.94 8.08
N ARG A 479 21.97 -46.17 7.83
CA ARG A 479 21.45 -46.55 6.51
C ARG A 479 20.28 -45.67 6.08
N TYR A 480 19.26 -45.53 6.95
CA TYR A 480 18.11 -44.66 6.66
C TYR A 480 18.52 -43.18 6.55
N TRP A 481 19.51 -42.74 7.31
CA TRP A 481 20.06 -41.39 7.23
C TRP A 481 20.73 -41.12 5.87
N GLN A 482 21.50 -42.07 5.35
CA GLN A 482 22.14 -41.97 4.04
C GLN A 482 21.14 -42.09 2.88
N GLU A 483 20.04 -42.83 3.07
CA GLU A 483 18.89 -42.81 2.16
C GLU A 483 18.24 -41.42 2.13
N ALA A 484 17.99 -40.82 3.30
CA ALA A 484 17.40 -39.49 3.42
C ALA A 484 18.26 -38.36 2.81
N LYS A 485 19.58 -38.53 2.73
CA LYS A 485 20.48 -37.56 2.05
C LYS A 485 20.33 -37.53 0.53
N LYS A 486 19.70 -38.55 -0.06
CA LYS A 486 19.53 -38.70 -1.52
C LYS A 486 18.14 -38.26 -2.00
N LEU A 487 17.22 -38.00 -1.07
CA LEU A 487 15.94 -37.34 -1.30
C LEU A 487 16.17 -35.82 -1.37
#